data_AF-A0A958LG14-F1
#
_entry.id   AF-A0A958LG14-F1
#
_cell.length_a   1.000
_cell.length_b   1.000
_cell.length_c   1.000
_cell.angle_alpha   90.00
_cell.angle_beta   90.00
_cell.angle_gamma   90.00
#
_symmetry.space_group_name_H-M   'P 1'
#
loop_
_entity.id
_entity.type
_entity.pdbx_description
1 polymer ?
#
loop_
_entity_poly.entity_id
_entity_poly.type
_entity_poly.pdbx_seq_one_letter_code
_entity_poly.pdbx_strand_id
1 'polypeptide(L)'
;MEFLVADDGEIYFIEINPRIQVEHTVTEEITGLDLVACQLRIAAGWSLADLGIAAGAVKPSGMAIQCRITTEDPENGFMPDYGKIVAYRSAAGFGVRLDAGSAFAGGSVTPFYDSMLVKVTARGRSMLEATNRLRRALSEFRIRGVKTNIAFLLKLLAHPEFQQGEGRTTFLEDNPDVLVLPRRRDRANRLLSFIADVTVNGHEQMAALQRPSELPAVRLPVLSDETARTAPPSGWRTKLQSMGKEAFLQAVRDEKRLLITDTTFRDAHQSLLATRVRTDDMLRIAGVLARSAPELFSLEMWGGATFDTSMRFLKECPWERLTRMREKCPNILFQMLLRASSAVGYANYPDNLVQEFVKESAEAGIDVFRVFDALNWT
;
A
#
# COMPACT_ATOMS: atom_id res chain seq x y z
N MET A 1 10.98 5.60 43.34
CA MET A 1 12.18 6.44 43.46
C MET A 1 12.77 6.50 42.07
N GLU A 2 13.19 7.67 41.63
CA GLU A 2 13.74 7.89 40.31
C GLU A 2 15.20 8.34 40.41
N PHE A 3 16.01 7.84 39.48
CA PHE A 3 17.44 8.09 39.43
C PHE A 3 17.86 8.35 37.97
N LEU A 4 18.86 9.21 37.76
CA LEU A 4 19.63 9.24 36.52
C LEU A 4 20.87 8.36 36.68
N VAL A 5 21.20 7.64 35.61
CA VAL A 5 22.46 6.88 35.51
C VAL A 5 23.31 7.58 34.46
N ALA A 6 24.48 8.06 34.86
CA ALA A 6 25.44 8.70 33.95
C ALA A 6 26.25 7.65 33.16
N ASP A 7 26.98 8.10 32.13
CA ASP A 7 27.77 7.22 31.26
C ASP A 7 28.92 6.50 31.98
N ASP A 8 29.38 7.05 33.10
CA ASP A 8 30.37 6.44 34.00
C ASP A 8 29.76 5.44 34.99
N GLY A 9 28.43 5.27 34.98
CA GLY A 9 27.68 4.37 35.84
C GLY A 9 27.26 4.99 37.18
N GLU A 10 27.58 6.26 37.44
CA GLU A 10 27.17 6.95 38.66
C GLU A 10 25.65 7.17 38.70
N ILE A 11 25.07 7.00 39.88
CA ILE A 11 23.61 7.00 40.09
C ILE A 11 23.22 8.22 40.92
N TYR A 12 22.39 9.09 40.33
CA TYR A 12 21.95 10.33 40.96
C TYR A 12 20.46 10.27 41.25
N PHE A 13 20.09 10.41 42.52
CA PHE A 13 18.69 10.52 42.93
C PHE A 13 18.05 11.80 42.37
N ILE A 14 16.81 11.67 41.89
CA ILE A 14 16.02 12.80 41.39
C ILE A 14 14.83 13.04 42.32
N GLU A 15 13.95 12.04 42.45
CA GLU A 15 12.67 12.21 43.14
C GLU A 15 12.05 10.92 43.68
N ILE A 16 11.00 11.09 44.49
CA ILE A 16 10.12 10.03 44.96
C ILE A 16 8.71 10.35 44.50
N ASN A 17 8.07 9.37 43.84
CA ASN A 17 6.65 9.39 43.54
C ASN A 17 5.88 8.61 44.63
N PRO A 18 5.23 9.28 45.61
CA PRO A 18 4.53 8.62 46.73
C PRO A 18 3.15 8.10 46.31
N ARG A 19 3.05 7.53 45.11
CA ARG A 19 1.82 7.00 44.50
C ARG A 19 2.19 5.93 43.47
N ILE A 20 1.19 5.17 43.02
CA ILE A 20 1.40 4.27 41.88
C ILE A 20 1.71 5.07 40.62
N GLN A 21 2.62 4.54 39.79
CA GLN A 21 2.95 5.12 38.50
C GLN A 21 2.23 4.37 37.38
N VAL A 22 2.04 5.05 36.26
CA VAL A 22 1.24 4.52 35.14
C VAL A 22 1.96 3.33 34.45
N GLU A 23 3.28 3.28 34.55
CA GLU A 23 4.21 2.24 34.11
C GLU A 23 4.31 1.02 35.05
N HIS A 24 3.63 0.99 36.21
CA HIS A 24 3.71 -0.14 37.17
C HIS A 24 3.47 -1.51 36.52
N THR A 25 2.68 -1.58 35.44
CA THR A 25 2.32 -2.81 34.74
C THR A 25 3.55 -3.58 34.23
N VAL A 26 4.65 -2.91 33.86
CA VAL A 26 5.86 -3.64 33.41
C VAL A 26 6.51 -4.40 34.56
N THR A 27 6.46 -3.84 35.78
CA THR A 27 6.96 -4.50 36.99
C THR A 27 6.08 -5.68 37.36
N GLU A 28 4.75 -5.54 37.27
CA GLU A 28 3.81 -6.64 37.53
C GLU A 28 4.06 -7.82 36.57
N GLU A 29 4.27 -7.53 35.28
CA GLU A 29 4.47 -8.58 34.26
C GLU A 29 5.73 -9.43 34.46
N ILE A 30 6.79 -8.85 35.03
CA ILE A 30 8.06 -9.57 35.27
C ILE A 30 8.18 -10.13 36.69
N THR A 31 7.47 -9.57 37.67
CA THR A 31 7.52 -10.04 39.07
C THR A 31 6.36 -10.97 39.42
N GLY A 32 5.24 -10.90 38.70
CA GLY A 32 4.00 -11.59 39.03
C GLY A 32 3.25 -11.00 40.23
N LEU A 33 3.69 -9.85 40.75
CA LEU A 33 3.02 -9.16 41.85
C LEU A 33 1.97 -8.20 41.32
N ASP A 34 0.74 -8.29 41.84
CA ASP A 34 -0.31 -7.30 41.65
C ASP A 34 -0.10 -6.14 42.64
N LEU A 35 0.54 -5.07 42.18
CA LEU A 35 0.95 -3.93 42.99
C LEU A 35 -0.26 -3.14 43.49
N VAL A 36 -1.33 -3.04 42.71
CA VAL A 36 -2.58 -2.37 43.13
C VAL A 36 -3.23 -3.14 44.27
N ALA A 37 -3.35 -4.47 44.14
CA ALA A 37 -3.89 -5.31 45.20
C ALA A 37 -3.00 -5.30 46.45
N CYS A 38 -1.68 -5.26 46.28
CA CYS A 38 -0.75 -5.09 47.41
C CYS A 38 -0.99 -3.77 48.14
N GLN A 39 -1.15 -2.64 47.44
CA GLN A 39 -1.46 -1.35 48.05
C GLN A 39 -2.74 -1.41 48.90
N LEU A 40 -3.80 -2.03 48.39
CA LEU A 40 -5.06 -2.18 49.10
C LEU A 40 -4.92 -3.06 50.36
N ARG A 41 -4.19 -4.17 50.27
CA ARG A 41 -3.97 -5.07 51.42
C ARG A 41 -3.09 -4.44 52.50
N ILE A 42 -2.05 -3.72 52.10
CA ILE A 42 -1.21 -2.96 53.05
C ILE A 42 -2.04 -1.89 53.75
N ALA A 43 -2.89 -1.17 53.01
CA ALA A 43 -3.81 -0.19 53.60
C ALA A 43 -4.83 -0.85 54.56
N ALA A 44 -5.15 -2.13 54.37
CA ALA A 44 -5.97 -2.94 55.27
C ALA A 44 -5.19 -3.54 56.46
N GLY A 45 -3.90 -3.19 56.63
CA GLY A 45 -3.07 -3.61 57.76
C GLY A 45 -2.26 -4.89 57.54
N TRP A 46 -2.22 -5.45 56.32
CA TRP A 46 -1.39 -6.61 56.02
C TRP A 46 0.09 -6.23 55.97
N SER A 47 0.95 -7.08 56.52
CA SER A 47 2.40 -6.94 56.37
C SER A 47 2.87 -7.49 55.01
N LEU A 48 4.10 -7.15 54.61
CA LEU A 48 4.71 -7.75 53.41
C LEU A 48 4.87 -9.27 53.54
N ALA A 49 5.04 -9.79 54.76
CA ALA A 49 5.13 -11.23 55.01
C ALA A 49 3.78 -11.93 54.74
N ASP A 50 2.65 -11.31 55.11
CA ASP A 50 1.30 -11.84 54.83
C ASP A 50 1.01 -11.88 53.32
N LEU A 51 1.66 -11.00 52.55
CA LEU A 51 1.60 -10.98 51.09
C LEU A 51 2.57 -11.95 50.41
N GLY A 52 3.38 -12.69 51.19
CA GLY A 52 4.43 -13.57 50.66
C GLY A 52 5.63 -12.82 50.06
N ILE A 53 5.77 -11.52 50.37
CA ILE A 53 6.85 -10.66 49.88
C ILE A 53 7.94 -10.57 50.95
N ALA A 54 8.70 -11.65 51.11
CA ALA A 54 9.88 -11.66 51.98
C ALA A 54 11.10 -11.02 51.29
N ALA A 55 12.08 -10.56 52.06
CA ALA A 55 13.32 -10.01 51.53
C ALA A 55 14.02 -11.03 50.60
N GLY A 56 14.28 -10.63 49.35
CA GLY A 56 14.89 -11.49 48.33
C GLY A 56 13.98 -12.51 47.65
N ALA A 57 12.68 -12.55 47.99
CA ALA A 57 11.72 -13.48 47.39
C ALA A 57 11.29 -13.07 45.97
N VAL A 58 11.31 -11.78 45.66
CA VAL A 58 10.88 -11.26 44.36
C VAL A 58 12.02 -11.39 43.36
N LYS A 59 11.83 -12.27 42.37
CA LYS A 59 12.79 -12.49 41.27
C LYS A 59 12.14 -12.12 39.95
N PRO A 60 12.53 -10.99 39.32
CA PRO A 60 12.06 -10.66 37.98
C PRO A 60 12.36 -11.77 36.98
N SER A 61 11.43 -12.07 36.09
CA SER A 61 11.56 -13.08 35.05
C SER A 61 11.20 -12.49 33.68
N GLY A 62 12.19 -12.49 32.78
CA GLY A 62 12.04 -11.94 31.43
C GLY A 62 12.08 -10.42 31.41
N MET A 63 11.52 -9.86 30.33
CA MET A 63 11.45 -8.42 30.06
C MET A 63 10.02 -8.01 29.75
N ALA A 64 9.63 -6.80 30.10
CA ALA A 64 8.35 -6.22 29.72
C ALA A 64 8.52 -4.77 29.25
N ILE A 65 7.72 -4.39 28.25
CA ILE A 65 7.74 -3.06 27.63
C ILE A 65 6.30 -2.55 27.61
N GLN A 66 6.08 -1.31 28.03
CA GLN A 66 4.79 -0.63 27.90
C GLN A 66 4.87 0.45 26.81
N CYS A 67 3.88 0.47 25.92
CA CYS A 67 3.60 1.63 25.08
C CYS A 67 2.23 2.22 25.46
N ARG A 68 2.10 3.55 25.36
CA ARG A 68 0.81 4.24 25.45
C ARG A 68 0.37 4.63 24.07
N ILE A 69 -0.77 4.09 23.64
CA ILE A 69 -1.42 4.55 22.43
C ILE A 69 -2.21 5.81 22.79
N THR A 70 -1.88 6.92 22.13
CA THR A 70 -2.52 8.23 22.33
C THR A 70 -3.19 8.70 21.03
N THR A 71 -3.96 9.80 21.09
CA THR A 71 -4.48 10.48 19.88
C THR A 71 -3.53 11.49 19.27
N GLU A 72 -2.31 11.63 19.80
CA GLU A 72 -1.29 12.53 19.28
C GLU A 72 -0.92 12.14 17.85
N ASP A 73 -0.96 13.10 16.92
CA ASP A 73 -0.59 12.89 15.52
C ASP A 73 0.90 13.24 15.30
N PRO A 74 1.78 12.25 15.09
CA PRO A 74 3.21 12.52 14.89
C PRO A 74 3.48 13.31 13.60
N GLU A 75 2.58 13.26 12.59
CA GLU A 75 2.71 14.07 11.37
C GLU A 75 2.35 15.55 11.60
N ASN A 76 1.75 15.87 12.75
CA ASN A 76 1.29 17.20 13.11
C ASN A 76 1.84 17.65 14.47
N GLY A 77 3.13 17.38 14.72
CA GLY A 77 3.83 17.82 15.92
C GLY A 77 3.28 17.22 17.22
N PHE A 78 2.72 16.01 17.17
CA PHE A 78 2.09 15.32 18.29
C PHE A 78 0.90 16.08 18.90
N MET A 79 0.25 16.96 18.14
CA MET A 79 -1.00 17.57 18.60
C MET A 79 -2.08 16.48 18.78
N PRO A 80 -2.77 16.41 19.93
CA PRO A 80 -3.82 15.42 20.14
C PRO A 80 -4.99 15.65 19.19
N ASP A 81 -5.41 14.58 18.53
CA ASP A 81 -6.65 14.54 17.75
C ASP A 81 -7.86 14.22 18.63
N TYR A 82 -9.03 14.67 18.21
CA TYR A 82 -10.27 14.56 18.98
C TYR A 82 -11.43 14.12 18.10
N GLY A 83 -12.46 13.57 18.73
CA GLY A 83 -13.68 13.17 18.04
C GLY A 83 -14.06 11.72 18.30
N LYS A 84 -14.92 11.20 17.43
CA LYS A 84 -15.57 9.91 17.63
C LYS A 84 -14.72 8.77 17.10
N ILE A 85 -14.48 7.77 17.93
CA ILE A 85 -13.86 6.51 17.53
C ILE A 85 -14.91 5.69 16.77
N VAL A 86 -14.75 5.61 15.45
CA VAL A 86 -15.66 4.90 14.54
C VAL A 86 -15.49 3.39 14.65
N ALA A 87 -14.24 2.93 14.81
CA ALA A 87 -13.94 1.52 15.01
C ALA A 87 -12.76 1.39 15.96
N TYR A 88 -12.87 0.45 16.90
CA TYR A 88 -11.82 0.08 17.83
C TYR A 88 -11.70 -1.44 17.86
N ARG A 89 -10.55 -1.97 17.44
CA ARG A 89 -10.18 -3.37 17.64
C ARG A 89 -8.83 -3.41 18.33
N SER A 90 -8.83 -3.96 19.54
CA SER A 90 -7.62 -4.21 20.30
C SER A 90 -6.87 -5.43 19.77
N ALA A 91 -5.59 -5.50 20.10
CA ALA A 91 -4.76 -6.67 19.85
C ALA A 91 -4.49 -7.42 21.16
N ALA A 92 -4.86 -8.71 21.21
CA ALA A 92 -4.69 -9.56 22.38
C ALA A 92 -3.71 -10.72 22.08
N GLY A 93 -3.60 -11.68 22.98
CA GLY A 93 -2.80 -12.89 22.81
C GLY A 93 -1.75 -13.06 23.91
N PHE A 94 -1.03 -14.18 23.87
CA PHE A 94 -0.08 -14.55 24.91
C PHE A 94 0.99 -13.48 25.14
N GLY A 95 1.16 -13.07 26.39
CA GLY A 95 2.14 -12.07 26.81
C GLY A 95 1.82 -10.65 26.38
N VAL A 96 0.56 -10.33 26.06
CA VAL A 96 0.08 -8.96 25.82
C VAL A 96 -1.01 -8.63 26.84
N ARG A 97 -0.78 -7.58 27.61
CA ARG A 97 -1.72 -6.98 28.57
C ARG A 97 -2.21 -5.64 28.03
N LEU A 98 -3.50 -5.39 28.21
CA LEU A 98 -4.15 -4.15 27.82
C LEU A 98 -4.83 -3.51 29.03
N ASP A 99 -4.50 -2.26 29.30
CA ASP A 99 -5.19 -1.43 30.27
C ASP A 99 -5.85 -0.29 29.48
N ALA A 100 -7.10 -0.50 29.08
CA ALA A 100 -7.87 0.45 28.27
C ALA A 100 -8.29 1.66 29.10
N GLY A 101 -8.09 2.86 28.56
CA GLY A 101 -8.66 4.10 29.07
C GLY A 101 -10.03 4.35 28.42
N SER A 102 -10.18 5.52 27.81
CA SER A 102 -11.44 5.98 27.20
C SER A 102 -11.72 5.41 25.81
N ALA A 103 -10.99 4.38 25.37
CA ALA A 103 -11.03 3.89 24.00
C ALA A 103 -11.98 2.70 23.81
N PHE A 104 -13.17 2.98 23.28
CA PHE A 104 -14.14 1.96 22.85
C PHE A 104 -14.87 2.40 21.58
N ALA A 105 -15.45 1.44 20.85
CA ALA A 105 -16.17 1.74 19.61
C ALA A 105 -17.39 2.63 19.90
N GLY A 106 -17.47 3.77 19.20
CA GLY A 106 -18.50 4.79 19.41
C GLY A 106 -18.18 5.81 20.49
N GLY A 107 -17.10 5.62 21.26
CA GLY A 107 -16.63 6.58 22.26
C GLY A 107 -16.11 7.87 21.62
N SER A 108 -16.11 8.96 22.40
CA SER A 108 -15.64 10.28 21.97
C SER A 108 -14.43 10.71 22.80
N VAL A 109 -13.36 11.12 22.13
CA VAL A 109 -12.19 11.72 22.76
C VAL A 109 -12.39 13.23 22.82
N THR A 110 -12.30 13.80 24.03
CA THR A 110 -12.50 15.23 24.29
C THR A 110 -11.19 15.94 24.57
N PRO A 111 -11.08 17.26 24.33
CA PRO A 111 -9.85 18.02 24.54
C PRO A 111 -9.51 18.35 26.01
N PHE A 112 -10.36 17.96 26.96
CA PHE A 112 -10.23 18.37 28.36
C PHE A 112 -9.33 17.45 29.21
N TYR A 113 -8.95 16.28 28.69
CA TYR A 113 -8.18 15.28 29.40
C TYR A 113 -6.99 14.80 28.57
N ASP A 114 -6.14 13.98 29.17
CA ASP A 114 -5.04 13.32 28.46
C ASP A 114 -5.56 12.51 27.27
N SER A 115 -4.76 12.48 26.20
CA SER A 115 -5.01 11.85 24.90
C SER A 115 -4.86 10.33 24.91
N MET A 116 -4.57 9.74 26.07
CA MET A 116 -4.33 8.30 26.23
C MET A 116 -5.58 7.47 25.92
N LEU A 117 -5.44 6.56 24.94
CA LEU A 117 -6.47 5.61 24.55
C LEU A 117 -6.35 4.28 25.31
N VAL A 118 -5.16 3.68 25.27
CA VAL A 118 -4.90 2.36 25.86
C VAL A 118 -3.40 2.20 26.13
N LYS A 119 -3.07 1.57 27.26
CA LYS A 119 -1.71 1.10 27.55
C LYS A 119 -1.59 -0.34 27.07
N VAL A 120 -0.52 -0.62 26.35
CA VAL A 120 -0.20 -1.94 25.82
C VAL A 120 1.10 -2.37 26.44
N THR A 121 1.06 -3.39 27.29
CA THR A 121 2.27 -3.98 27.86
C THR A 121 2.50 -5.34 27.21
N ALA A 122 3.71 -5.57 26.72
CA ALA A 122 4.12 -6.89 26.23
C ALA A 122 5.27 -7.42 27.06
N ARG A 123 5.21 -8.70 27.43
CA ARG A 123 6.30 -9.43 28.09
C ARG A 123 6.93 -10.47 27.19
N GLY A 124 8.20 -10.77 27.39
CA GLY A 124 8.96 -11.80 26.68
C GLY A 124 10.10 -12.32 27.55
N ARG A 125 10.79 -13.37 27.11
CA ARG A 125 12.00 -13.88 27.80
C ARG A 125 13.21 -12.97 27.57
N SER A 126 13.18 -12.14 26.53
CA SER A 126 14.20 -11.17 26.18
C SER A 126 13.58 -9.83 25.73
N MET A 127 14.40 -8.78 25.66
CA MET A 127 14.01 -7.47 25.15
C MET A 127 13.48 -7.55 23.71
N LEU A 128 14.17 -8.33 22.87
CA LEU A 128 13.77 -8.58 21.49
C LEU A 128 12.41 -9.28 21.40
N GLU A 129 12.15 -10.28 22.25
CA GLU A 129 10.88 -11.00 22.24
C GLU A 129 9.71 -10.10 22.70
N ALA A 130 9.91 -9.33 23.78
CA ALA A 130 8.92 -8.36 24.25
C ALA A 130 8.64 -7.29 23.17
N THR A 131 9.69 -6.79 22.53
CA THR A 131 9.59 -5.82 21.43
C THR A 131 8.82 -6.39 20.25
N ASN A 132 9.11 -7.60 19.80
CA ASN A 132 8.42 -8.23 18.67
C ASN A 132 6.94 -8.49 18.97
N ARG A 133 6.60 -8.92 20.19
CA ARG A 133 5.20 -9.07 20.62
C ARG A 133 4.47 -7.74 20.65
N LEU A 134 5.11 -6.68 21.15
CA LEU A 134 4.54 -5.34 21.20
C LEU A 134 4.34 -4.77 19.78
N ARG A 135 5.32 -4.91 18.89
CA ARG A 135 5.23 -4.51 17.48
C ARG A 135 4.09 -5.23 16.75
N ARG A 136 3.93 -6.54 16.99
CA ARG A 136 2.81 -7.32 16.46
C ARG A 136 1.48 -6.78 16.99
N ALA A 137 1.35 -6.59 18.31
CA ALA A 137 0.14 -6.06 18.92
C ALA A 137 -0.22 -4.68 18.35
N LEU A 138 0.73 -3.73 18.32
CA LEU A 138 0.56 -2.39 17.74
C LEU A 138 0.16 -2.44 16.25
N SER A 139 0.72 -3.37 15.48
CA SER A 139 0.37 -3.55 14.06
C SER A 139 -1.02 -4.14 13.83
N GLU A 140 -1.57 -4.86 14.81
CA GLU A 140 -2.91 -5.46 14.77
C GLU A 140 -4.01 -4.48 15.21
N PHE A 141 -3.68 -3.48 16.02
CA PHE A 141 -4.64 -2.45 16.42
C PHE A 141 -5.32 -1.81 15.20
N ARG A 142 -6.65 -1.65 15.30
CA ARG A 142 -7.43 -0.89 14.32
C ARG A 142 -8.23 0.16 15.09
N ILE A 143 -7.74 1.40 15.03
CA ILE A 143 -8.41 2.57 15.58
C ILE A 143 -8.75 3.48 14.40
N ARG A 144 -10.03 3.86 14.29
CA ARG A 144 -10.55 4.72 13.22
C ARG A 144 -11.37 5.85 13.82
N GLY A 145 -11.37 7.00 13.15
CA GLY A 145 -12.08 8.20 13.57
C GLY A 145 -11.18 9.25 14.24
N VAL A 146 -10.04 8.84 14.78
CA VAL A 146 -8.98 9.71 15.30
C VAL A 146 -7.61 9.22 14.85
N LYS A 147 -6.64 10.13 14.78
CA LYS A 147 -5.21 9.84 14.61
C LYS A 147 -4.63 9.18 15.86
N THR A 148 -3.46 8.55 15.71
CA THR A 148 -2.77 7.85 16.81
C THR A 148 -1.27 7.87 16.62
N ASN A 149 -0.52 7.81 17.72
CA ASN A 149 0.94 7.69 17.73
C ASN A 149 1.51 6.30 17.36
N ILE A 150 0.67 5.32 16.98
CA ILE A 150 1.08 3.92 16.71
C ILE A 150 2.23 3.82 15.70
N ALA A 151 2.19 4.62 14.62
CA ALA A 151 3.23 4.57 13.58
C ALA A 151 4.61 4.99 14.12
N PHE A 152 4.64 6.00 15.00
CA PHE A 152 5.84 6.42 15.72
C PHE A 152 6.34 5.31 16.65
N LEU A 153 5.45 4.73 17.47
CA LEU A 153 5.82 3.63 18.38
C LEU A 153 6.41 2.43 17.61
N LEU A 154 5.83 2.06 16.47
CA LEU A 154 6.36 0.98 15.63
C LEU A 154 7.76 1.28 15.10
N LYS A 155 8.05 2.55 14.77
CA LYS A 155 9.38 2.98 14.30
C LYS A 155 10.40 3.00 15.43
N LEU A 156 10.02 3.55 16.59
CA LEU A 156 10.83 3.55 17.81
C LEU A 156 11.24 2.12 18.21
N LEU A 157 10.28 1.20 18.30
CA LEU A 157 10.52 -0.21 18.63
C LEU A 157 11.34 -0.95 17.56
N ALA A 158 11.41 -0.42 16.34
CA ALA A 158 12.24 -1.00 15.28
C ALA A 158 13.70 -0.54 15.35
N HIS A 159 14.02 0.50 16.12
CA HIS A 159 15.36 1.06 16.19
C HIS A 159 16.35 0.11 16.90
N PRO A 160 17.56 -0.12 16.34
CA PRO A 160 18.54 -1.03 16.93
C PRO A 160 18.95 -0.69 18.36
N GLU A 161 19.17 0.59 18.66
CA GLU A 161 19.55 1.07 20.00
C GLU A 161 18.47 0.77 21.05
N PHE A 162 17.18 0.92 20.68
CA PHE A 162 16.07 0.55 21.55
C PHE A 162 16.03 -0.95 21.81
N GLN A 163 16.23 -1.78 20.76
CA GLN A 163 16.21 -3.24 20.89
C GLN A 163 17.37 -3.80 21.72
N GLN A 164 18.49 -3.09 21.75
CA GLN A 164 19.66 -3.41 22.58
C GLN A 164 19.49 -2.96 24.03
N GLY A 165 18.48 -2.13 24.32
CA GLY A 165 18.24 -1.58 25.67
C GLY A 165 19.18 -0.44 26.03
N GLU A 166 19.77 0.22 25.03
CA GLU A 166 20.78 1.27 25.20
C GLU A 166 20.20 2.69 25.08
N GLY A 167 18.87 2.80 24.96
CA GLY A 167 18.20 4.08 24.77
C GLY A 167 18.42 5.04 25.94
N ARG A 168 18.89 6.26 25.62
CA ARG A 168 19.10 7.36 26.57
C ARG A 168 17.92 8.33 26.62
N THR A 169 17.94 9.26 27.58
CA THR A 169 16.94 10.34 27.66
C THR A 169 16.96 11.26 26.43
N THR A 170 18.10 11.38 25.75
CA THR A 170 18.30 12.15 24.51
C THR A 170 17.97 11.37 23.24
N PHE A 171 17.51 10.11 23.34
CA PHE A 171 17.33 9.20 22.21
C PHE A 171 16.63 9.81 20.99
N LEU A 172 15.55 10.57 21.18
CA LEU A 172 14.79 11.18 20.09
C LEU A 172 15.50 12.40 19.47
N GLU A 173 16.31 13.11 20.24
CA GLU A 173 17.16 14.21 19.76
C GLU A 173 18.30 13.67 18.90
N ASP A 174 18.89 12.55 19.33
CA ASP A 174 19.99 11.86 18.65
C ASP A 174 19.51 11.11 17.38
N ASN A 175 18.25 10.66 17.37
CA ASN A 175 17.64 9.88 16.28
C ASN A 175 16.38 10.57 15.71
N PRO A 176 16.50 11.76 15.10
CA PRO A 176 15.35 12.53 14.60
C PRO A 176 14.63 11.83 13.46
N ASP A 177 15.28 10.90 12.78
CA ASP A 177 14.68 10.11 11.71
C ASP A 177 13.50 9.28 12.26
N VAL A 178 13.50 8.85 13.53
CA VAL A 178 12.38 8.11 14.16
C VAL A 178 11.05 8.88 14.09
N LEU A 179 11.09 10.20 13.96
CA LEU A 179 9.92 11.06 13.78
C LEU A 179 9.41 11.12 12.33
N VAL A 180 10.24 10.76 11.36
CA VAL A 180 9.90 10.75 9.93
C VAL A 180 9.14 9.47 9.58
N LEU A 181 7.81 9.55 9.53
CA LEU A 181 6.95 8.39 9.27
C LEU A 181 6.79 8.09 7.77
N PRO A 182 6.73 6.80 7.38
CA PRO A 182 6.44 6.43 6.00
C PRO A 182 4.98 6.78 5.65
N ARG A 183 4.76 7.36 4.47
CA ARG A 183 3.41 7.65 3.96
C ARG A 183 2.60 6.37 3.86
N ARG A 184 1.55 6.26 4.69
CA ARG A 184 0.64 5.11 4.66
C ARG A 184 -0.20 5.16 3.38
N ARG A 185 -0.14 4.09 2.57
CA ARG A 185 -0.98 3.96 1.38
C ARG A 185 -2.42 3.65 1.79
N ASP A 186 -3.35 4.54 1.50
CA ASP A 186 -4.78 4.36 1.80
C ASP A 186 -5.61 3.91 0.58
N ARG A 187 -5.15 2.84 -0.08
CA ARG A 187 -5.77 2.36 -1.33
C ARG A 187 -7.21 1.91 -1.13
N ALA A 188 -7.48 1.21 -0.03
CA ALA A 188 -8.80 0.66 0.25
C ALA A 188 -9.84 1.75 0.50
N ASN A 189 -9.54 2.76 1.34
CA ASN A 189 -10.49 3.86 1.54
C ASN A 189 -10.66 4.69 0.28
N ARG A 190 -9.58 4.99 -0.48
CA ARG A 190 -9.73 5.70 -1.77
C ARG A 190 -10.66 4.98 -2.74
N LEU A 191 -10.58 3.65 -2.82
CA LEU A 191 -11.48 2.84 -3.64
C LEU A 191 -12.91 2.87 -3.09
N LEU A 192 -13.11 2.73 -1.78
CA LEU A 192 -14.43 2.81 -1.16
C LEU A 192 -15.05 4.19 -1.33
N SER A 193 -14.28 5.26 -1.18
CA SER A 193 -14.72 6.64 -1.42
C SER A 193 -15.13 6.83 -2.88
N PHE A 194 -14.35 6.32 -3.84
CA PHE A 194 -14.72 6.36 -5.25
C PHE A 194 -16.03 5.60 -5.52
N ILE A 195 -16.18 4.38 -4.98
CA ILE A 195 -17.41 3.59 -5.14
C ILE A 195 -18.60 4.32 -4.51
N ALA A 196 -18.43 4.87 -3.31
CA ALA A 196 -19.48 5.60 -2.60
C ALA A 196 -19.91 6.85 -3.38
N ASP A 197 -18.94 7.64 -3.84
CA ASP A 197 -19.17 8.86 -4.63
C ASP A 197 -19.93 8.54 -5.92
N VAL A 198 -19.45 7.58 -6.72
CA VAL A 198 -20.13 7.18 -7.97
C VAL A 198 -21.50 6.55 -7.72
N THR A 199 -21.69 5.85 -6.59
CA THR A 199 -22.99 5.23 -6.25
C THR A 199 -24.03 6.29 -5.88
N VAL A 200 -23.63 7.34 -5.17
CA VAL A 200 -24.53 8.40 -4.69
C VAL A 200 -24.72 9.49 -5.73
N ASN A 201 -23.64 9.97 -6.33
CA ASN A 201 -23.62 11.13 -7.23
C ASN A 201 -23.66 10.75 -8.71
N GLY A 202 -23.48 9.47 -9.05
CA GLY A 202 -23.30 9.02 -10.42
C GLY A 202 -21.91 9.35 -10.98
N HIS A 203 -21.68 9.06 -12.25
CA HIS A 203 -20.47 9.44 -12.96
C HIS A 203 -20.81 10.49 -14.02
N GLU A 204 -20.10 11.62 -14.02
CA GLU A 204 -20.39 12.79 -14.87
C GLU A 204 -20.56 12.42 -16.36
N GLN A 205 -19.65 11.60 -16.90
CA GLN A 205 -19.70 11.15 -18.31
C GLN A 205 -20.88 10.22 -18.63
N MET A 206 -21.60 9.73 -17.61
CA MET A 206 -22.73 8.82 -17.74
C MET A 206 -24.06 9.46 -17.32
N ALA A 207 -24.08 10.75 -16.98
CA ALA A 207 -25.26 11.42 -16.45
C ALA A 207 -26.48 11.36 -17.39
N ALA A 208 -26.25 11.36 -18.71
CA ALA A 208 -27.30 11.25 -19.72
C ALA A 208 -27.69 9.79 -20.06
N LEU A 209 -27.00 8.80 -19.52
CA LEU A 209 -27.20 7.38 -19.84
C LEU A 209 -27.92 6.68 -18.69
N GLN A 210 -29.02 6.00 -19.00
CA GLN A 210 -29.68 5.15 -18.03
C GLN A 210 -28.78 3.96 -17.71
N ARG A 211 -28.47 3.79 -16.42
CA ARG A 211 -27.79 2.59 -15.95
C ARG A 211 -28.70 1.39 -16.20
N PRO A 212 -28.22 0.32 -16.85
CA PRO A 212 -28.99 -0.91 -16.98
C PRO A 212 -29.38 -1.44 -15.61
N SER A 213 -30.63 -1.86 -15.43
CA SER A 213 -31.11 -2.51 -14.21
C SER A 213 -30.40 -3.84 -13.96
N GLU A 214 -29.96 -4.50 -15.03
CA GLU A 214 -29.19 -5.72 -14.99
C GLU A 214 -27.95 -5.58 -15.89
N LEU A 215 -26.79 -5.99 -15.38
CA LEU A 215 -25.59 -6.12 -16.19
C LEU A 215 -25.60 -7.49 -16.86
N PRO A 216 -25.38 -7.57 -18.19
CA PRO A 216 -25.32 -8.86 -18.87
C PRO A 216 -24.18 -9.69 -18.30
N ALA A 217 -24.42 -10.99 -18.11
CA ALA A 217 -23.38 -11.92 -17.70
C ALA A 217 -22.29 -11.97 -18.79
N VAL A 218 -21.10 -11.45 -18.49
CA VAL A 218 -19.95 -11.50 -19.39
C VAL A 218 -19.41 -12.92 -19.41
N ARG A 219 -19.51 -13.59 -20.57
CA ARG A 219 -18.87 -14.89 -20.80
C ARG A 219 -17.50 -14.65 -21.41
N LEU A 220 -16.44 -14.85 -20.61
CA LEU A 220 -15.08 -14.85 -21.13
C LEU A 220 -14.81 -16.17 -21.86
N PRO A 221 -14.09 -16.15 -23.00
CA PRO A 221 -13.62 -17.37 -23.64
C PRO A 221 -12.75 -18.17 -22.66
N VAL A 222 -13.07 -19.45 -22.51
CA VAL A 222 -12.33 -20.36 -21.64
C VAL A 222 -11.32 -21.12 -22.50
N LEU A 223 -10.04 -20.93 -22.20
CA LEU A 223 -8.98 -21.77 -22.76
C LEU A 223 -9.04 -23.15 -22.12
N SER A 224 -8.71 -24.20 -22.86
CA SER A 224 -8.51 -25.52 -22.25
C SER A 224 -7.37 -25.46 -21.23
N ASP A 225 -7.40 -26.32 -20.22
CA ASP A 225 -6.35 -26.38 -19.19
C ASP A 225 -4.95 -26.56 -19.79
N GLU A 226 -4.86 -27.34 -20.88
CA GLU A 226 -3.62 -27.54 -21.63
C GLU A 226 -3.13 -26.23 -22.28
N THR A 227 -3.99 -25.55 -23.04
CA THR A 227 -3.66 -24.29 -23.71
C THR A 227 -3.38 -23.15 -22.73
N ALA A 228 -4.01 -23.16 -21.56
CA ALA A 228 -3.77 -22.17 -20.52
C ALA A 228 -2.37 -22.31 -19.87
N ARG A 229 -1.84 -23.55 -19.80
CA ARG A 229 -0.56 -23.87 -19.14
C ARG A 229 0.66 -23.74 -20.05
N THR A 230 0.49 -23.80 -21.36
CA THR A 230 1.61 -23.67 -22.31
C THR A 230 2.02 -22.21 -22.52
N ALA A 231 3.14 -21.94 -23.20
CA ALA A 231 3.45 -20.58 -23.68
C ALA A 231 2.62 -20.26 -24.94
N PRO A 232 2.30 -18.98 -25.20
CA PRO A 232 1.68 -18.59 -26.47
C PRO A 232 2.52 -19.07 -27.67
N PRO A 233 1.90 -19.57 -28.75
CA PRO A 233 2.63 -20.00 -29.94
C PRO A 233 3.47 -18.86 -30.55
N SER A 234 4.56 -19.22 -31.25
CA SER A 234 5.40 -18.23 -31.93
C SER A 234 4.59 -17.42 -32.95
N GLY A 235 4.66 -16.09 -32.84
CA GLY A 235 3.95 -15.15 -33.72
C GLY A 235 4.91 -14.21 -34.46
N TRP A 236 4.36 -13.19 -35.12
CA TRP A 236 5.16 -12.25 -35.91
C TRP A 236 6.14 -11.43 -35.07
N ARG A 237 5.85 -11.16 -33.80
CA ARG A 237 6.80 -10.49 -32.90
C ARG A 237 8.00 -11.37 -32.57
N THR A 238 7.75 -12.65 -32.32
CA THR A 238 8.82 -13.62 -32.09
C THR A 238 9.76 -13.70 -33.30
N LYS A 239 9.21 -13.67 -34.52
CA LYS A 239 10.01 -13.60 -35.76
C LYS A 239 10.81 -12.31 -35.88
N LEU A 240 10.20 -11.16 -35.59
CA LEU A 240 10.90 -9.86 -35.59
C LEU A 240 12.11 -9.88 -34.65
N GLN A 241 11.92 -10.41 -33.43
CA GLN A 241 12.96 -10.49 -32.41
C GLN A 241 14.08 -11.46 -32.77
N SER A 242 13.78 -12.59 -33.42
CA SER A 242 14.78 -13.61 -33.74
C SER A 242 15.54 -13.36 -35.06
N MET A 243 14.89 -12.77 -36.06
CA MET A 243 15.45 -12.63 -37.41
C MET A 243 16.05 -11.23 -37.67
N GLY A 244 15.68 -10.23 -36.88
CA GLY A 244 16.05 -8.85 -37.11
C GLY A 244 15.25 -8.17 -38.23
N LYS A 245 15.33 -6.84 -38.29
CA LYS A 245 14.45 -5.98 -39.11
C LYS A 245 14.43 -6.35 -40.59
N GLU A 246 15.60 -6.43 -41.25
CA GLU A 246 15.65 -6.60 -42.71
C GLU A 246 15.11 -7.97 -43.15
N ALA A 247 15.51 -9.05 -42.46
CA ALA A 247 15.00 -10.39 -42.75
C ALA A 247 13.50 -10.51 -42.42
N PHE A 248 13.03 -9.84 -41.36
CA PHE A 248 11.61 -9.75 -41.04
C PHE A 248 10.82 -9.05 -42.17
N LEU A 249 11.30 -7.90 -42.66
CA LEU A 249 10.64 -7.18 -43.75
C LEU A 249 10.58 -8.02 -45.04
N GLN A 250 11.64 -8.77 -45.33
CA GLN A 250 11.63 -9.70 -46.47
C GLN A 250 10.62 -10.83 -46.26
N ALA A 251 10.59 -11.45 -45.08
CA ALA A 251 9.61 -12.49 -44.75
C ALA A 251 8.15 -12.01 -44.83
N VAL A 252 7.89 -10.75 -44.50
CA VAL A 252 6.56 -10.13 -44.67
C VAL A 252 6.22 -9.96 -46.16
N ARG A 253 7.19 -9.57 -47.01
CA ARG A 253 6.98 -9.46 -48.47
C ARG A 253 6.77 -10.81 -49.15
N ASP A 254 7.43 -11.85 -48.65
CA ASP A 254 7.36 -13.20 -49.20
C ASP A 254 6.12 -13.98 -48.73
N GLU A 255 5.40 -13.47 -47.71
CA GLU A 255 4.19 -14.09 -47.19
C GLU A 255 3.06 -14.00 -48.23
N LYS A 256 2.52 -15.17 -48.61
CA LYS A 256 1.45 -15.26 -49.62
C LYS A 256 0.06 -15.07 -49.01
N ARG A 257 -0.10 -15.30 -47.70
CA ARG A 257 -1.38 -15.11 -47.01
C ARG A 257 -1.62 -13.63 -46.76
N LEU A 258 -2.89 -13.24 -46.75
CA LEU A 258 -3.26 -11.89 -46.29
C LEU A 258 -2.96 -11.77 -44.80
N LEU A 259 -2.09 -10.82 -44.47
CA LEU A 259 -1.77 -10.45 -43.10
C LEU A 259 -2.84 -9.51 -42.54
N ILE A 260 -3.30 -9.81 -41.32
CA ILE A 260 -4.41 -9.09 -40.67
C ILE A 260 -3.90 -8.38 -39.42
N THR A 261 -4.24 -7.10 -39.31
CA THR A 261 -4.10 -6.31 -38.08
C THR A 261 -5.47 -6.18 -37.42
N ASP A 262 -5.56 -6.59 -36.17
CA ASP A 262 -6.76 -6.39 -35.35
C ASP A 262 -6.74 -4.97 -34.74
N THR A 263 -7.79 -4.19 -34.95
CA THR A 263 -7.92 -2.81 -34.46
C THR A 263 -8.89 -2.68 -33.26
N THR A 264 -9.36 -3.81 -32.72
CA THR A 264 -10.34 -3.87 -31.63
C THR A 264 -9.89 -3.08 -30.40
N PHE A 265 -8.59 -3.08 -30.08
CA PHE A 265 -8.04 -2.39 -28.91
C PHE A 265 -7.72 -0.90 -29.13
N ARG A 266 -7.90 -0.37 -30.35
CA ARG A 266 -7.64 1.05 -30.66
C ARG A 266 -8.75 1.65 -31.52
N ASP A 267 -8.73 1.43 -32.83
CA ASP A 267 -9.58 2.18 -33.76
C ASP A 267 -11.06 1.83 -33.64
N ALA A 268 -11.38 0.56 -33.39
CA ALA A 268 -12.77 0.10 -33.33
C ALA A 268 -13.55 0.83 -32.23
N HIS A 269 -13.02 0.84 -31.00
CA HIS A 269 -13.69 1.52 -29.88
C HIS A 269 -13.49 3.04 -29.91
N GLN A 270 -12.43 3.54 -30.54
CA GLN A 270 -12.31 4.97 -30.84
C GLN A 270 -13.47 5.44 -31.73
N SER A 271 -13.86 4.63 -32.71
CA SER A 271 -14.95 4.92 -33.65
C SER A 271 -16.34 4.70 -33.05
N LEU A 272 -16.52 3.60 -32.31
CA LEU A 272 -17.86 3.14 -31.86
C LEU A 272 -18.21 3.54 -30.42
N LEU A 273 -17.21 3.70 -29.56
CA LEU A 273 -17.39 3.83 -28.11
C LEU A 273 -16.61 5.02 -27.55
N ALA A 274 -16.36 6.04 -28.37
CA ALA A 274 -15.65 7.26 -28.00
C ALA A 274 -14.32 6.98 -27.26
N THR A 275 -13.61 5.92 -27.63
CA THR A 275 -12.33 5.52 -27.02
C THR A 275 -12.44 5.10 -25.54
N ARG A 276 -13.62 4.66 -25.07
CA ARG A 276 -13.88 4.39 -23.64
C ARG A 276 -13.64 2.96 -23.18
N VAL A 277 -13.11 2.07 -24.04
CA VAL A 277 -12.75 0.70 -23.59
C VAL A 277 -11.56 0.77 -22.63
N ARG A 278 -11.70 0.09 -21.49
CA ARG A 278 -10.80 0.18 -20.34
C ARG A 278 -9.71 -0.88 -20.40
N THR A 279 -8.62 -0.59 -19.69
CA THR A 279 -7.47 -1.50 -19.60
C THR A 279 -7.86 -2.86 -19.02
N ASP A 280 -8.77 -2.87 -18.03
CA ASP A 280 -9.24 -4.11 -17.41
C ASP A 280 -9.92 -5.06 -18.41
N ASP A 281 -10.78 -4.54 -19.28
CA ASP A 281 -11.49 -5.33 -20.29
C ASP A 281 -10.53 -5.89 -21.35
N MET A 282 -9.55 -5.08 -21.80
CA MET A 282 -8.53 -5.50 -22.75
C MET A 282 -7.65 -6.62 -22.18
N LEU A 283 -7.22 -6.49 -20.92
CA LEU A 283 -6.35 -7.47 -20.27
C LEU A 283 -7.02 -8.82 -20.02
N ARG A 284 -8.34 -8.85 -19.84
CA ARG A 284 -9.10 -10.10 -19.68
C ARG A 284 -9.04 -10.99 -20.92
N ILE A 285 -8.85 -10.43 -22.11
CA ILE A 285 -8.84 -11.20 -23.37
C ILE A 285 -7.48 -11.23 -24.07
N ALA A 286 -6.54 -10.35 -23.73
CA ALA A 286 -5.22 -10.29 -24.37
C ALA A 286 -4.47 -11.64 -24.39
N GLY A 287 -4.48 -12.37 -23.28
CA GLY A 287 -3.84 -13.69 -23.18
C GLY A 287 -4.56 -14.79 -23.96
N VAL A 288 -5.87 -14.63 -24.19
CA VAL A 288 -6.64 -15.54 -25.07
C VAL A 288 -6.23 -15.30 -26.51
N LEU A 289 -6.27 -14.05 -26.98
CA LEU A 289 -5.88 -13.67 -28.35
C LEU A 289 -4.46 -14.13 -28.69
N ALA A 290 -3.51 -13.94 -27.76
CA ALA A 290 -2.14 -14.42 -27.91
C ALA A 290 -2.04 -15.91 -28.25
N ARG A 291 -3.00 -16.73 -27.80
CA ARG A 291 -3.00 -18.19 -27.98
C ARG A 291 -3.91 -18.66 -29.09
N SER A 292 -5.06 -18.00 -29.26
CA SER A 292 -6.08 -18.40 -30.23
C SER A 292 -5.89 -17.79 -31.61
N ALA A 293 -5.16 -16.68 -31.72
CA ALA A 293 -4.91 -16.00 -32.98
C ALA A 293 -3.44 -15.54 -33.13
N PRO A 294 -2.45 -16.44 -32.92
CA PRO A 294 -1.02 -16.08 -33.01
C PRO A 294 -0.58 -15.65 -34.41
N GLU A 295 -1.38 -15.91 -35.45
CA GLU A 295 -1.13 -15.56 -36.84
C GLU A 295 -1.42 -14.11 -37.20
N LEU A 296 -2.12 -13.36 -36.32
CA LEU A 296 -2.35 -11.93 -36.49
C LEU A 296 -1.00 -11.22 -36.68
N PHE A 297 -0.93 -10.34 -37.68
CA PHE A 297 0.27 -9.58 -37.94
C PHE A 297 0.56 -8.64 -36.78
N SER A 298 -0.42 -7.81 -36.41
CA SER A 298 -0.33 -6.90 -35.28
C SER A 298 -1.67 -6.71 -34.57
N LEU A 299 -1.60 -6.31 -33.30
CA LEU A 299 -2.71 -5.71 -32.57
C LEU A 299 -2.48 -4.20 -32.58
N GLU A 300 -3.36 -3.45 -33.23
CA GLU A 300 -3.38 -2.01 -33.08
C GLU A 300 -4.09 -1.65 -31.78
N MET A 301 -3.30 -1.22 -30.80
CA MET A 301 -3.73 -1.15 -29.40
C MET A 301 -3.34 0.15 -28.70
N TRP A 302 -2.66 1.07 -29.41
CA TRP A 302 -2.08 2.27 -28.83
C TRP A 302 -2.03 3.46 -29.81
N GLY A 303 -1.74 4.65 -29.28
CA GLY A 303 -1.73 5.88 -30.07
C GLY A 303 -3.13 6.37 -30.46
N GLY A 304 -3.21 7.34 -31.36
CA GLY A 304 -4.45 8.06 -31.64
C GLY A 304 -5.01 8.71 -30.36
N ALA A 305 -6.32 8.60 -30.13
CA ALA A 305 -6.97 9.24 -28.99
C ALA A 305 -6.83 8.47 -27.67
N THR A 306 -6.30 7.24 -27.67
CA THR A 306 -6.28 6.38 -26.46
C THR A 306 -5.35 6.92 -25.38
N PHE A 307 -4.26 7.60 -25.77
CA PHE A 307 -3.27 8.16 -24.85
C PHE A 307 -3.91 9.21 -23.92
N ASP A 308 -4.48 10.28 -24.49
CA ASP A 308 -5.18 11.31 -23.71
C ASP A 308 -6.44 10.76 -23.03
N THR A 309 -7.25 9.98 -23.74
CA THR A 309 -8.54 9.52 -23.21
C THR A 309 -8.37 8.66 -21.96
N SER A 310 -7.36 7.78 -21.94
CA SER A 310 -7.09 6.93 -20.78
C SER A 310 -6.82 7.75 -19.52
N MET A 311 -5.98 8.79 -19.61
CA MET A 311 -5.66 9.64 -18.47
C MET A 311 -6.80 10.59 -18.11
N ARG A 312 -7.37 11.26 -19.11
CA ARG A 312 -8.36 12.33 -18.92
C ARG A 312 -9.68 11.77 -18.43
N PHE A 313 -10.18 10.73 -19.08
CA PHE A 313 -11.54 10.23 -18.89
C PHE A 313 -11.62 8.92 -18.14
N LEU A 314 -10.67 8.00 -18.33
CA LEU A 314 -10.67 6.70 -17.65
C LEU A 314 -9.88 6.71 -16.33
N LYS A 315 -9.07 7.75 -16.10
CA LYS A 315 -8.15 7.86 -14.95
C LYS A 315 -7.18 6.68 -14.86
N GLU A 316 -6.75 6.18 -16.01
CA GLU A 316 -5.83 5.06 -16.18
C GLU A 316 -4.56 5.52 -16.91
N CYS A 317 -3.41 4.89 -16.62
CA CYS A 317 -2.15 5.21 -17.29
C CYS A 317 -2.04 4.42 -18.62
N PRO A 318 -1.84 5.08 -19.78
CA PRO A 318 -1.69 4.38 -21.06
C PRO A 318 -0.44 3.51 -21.08
N TRP A 319 0.64 3.93 -20.40
CA TRP A 319 1.89 3.15 -20.32
C TRP A 319 1.69 1.85 -19.55
N GLU A 320 0.93 1.88 -18.45
CA GLU A 320 0.57 0.66 -17.72
C GLU A 320 -0.28 -0.28 -18.57
N ARG A 321 -1.19 0.26 -19.39
CA ARG A 321 -1.94 -0.53 -20.38
C ARG A 321 -0.99 -1.23 -21.35
N LEU A 322 -0.02 -0.50 -21.92
CA LEU A 322 0.95 -1.06 -22.86
C LEU A 322 1.75 -2.20 -22.24
N THR A 323 2.39 -1.97 -21.09
CA THR A 323 3.27 -2.95 -20.46
C THR A 323 2.51 -4.20 -20.00
N ARG A 324 1.33 -4.04 -19.40
CA ARG A 324 0.50 -5.18 -18.95
C ARG A 324 -0.08 -5.96 -20.12
N MET A 325 -0.49 -5.28 -21.20
CA MET A 325 -0.92 -5.95 -22.43
C MET A 325 0.23 -6.75 -23.02
N ARG A 326 1.44 -6.18 -23.00
CA ARG A 326 2.65 -6.80 -23.53
C ARG A 326 3.03 -8.07 -22.77
N GLU A 327 2.92 -8.07 -21.44
CA GLU A 327 3.10 -9.28 -20.61
C GLU A 327 2.10 -10.39 -20.99
N LYS A 328 0.84 -10.03 -21.27
CA LYS A 328 -0.22 -10.98 -21.62
C LYS A 328 -0.15 -11.47 -23.07
N CYS A 329 0.37 -10.65 -23.98
CA CYS A 329 0.47 -10.93 -25.41
C CYS A 329 1.91 -10.70 -25.91
N PRO A 330 2.82 -11.65 -25.62
CA PRO A 330 4.24 -11.48 -25.92
C PRO A 330 4.60 -11.76 -27.38
N ASN A 331 3.74 -12.46 -28.13
CA ASN A 331 4.04 -13.08 -29.42
C ASN A 331 3.48 -12.34 -30.66
N ILE A 332 2.51 -11.44 -30.48
CA ILE A 332 1.92 -10.63 -31.56
C ILE A 332 2.53 -9.22 -31.54
N LEU A 333 2.74 -8.61 -32.72
CA LEU A 333 3.27 -7.24 -32.81
C LEU A 333 2.26 -6.26 -32.22
N PHE A 334 2.70 -5.25 -31.47
CA PHE A 334 1.84 -4.12 -31.12
C PHE A 334 2.09 -2.98 -32.09
N GLN A 335 0.99 -2.47 -32.60
CA GLN A 335 0.96 -1.35 -33.51
C GLN A 335 0.34 -0.13 -32.83
N MET A 336 0.90 1.04 -33.13
CA MET A 336 0.30 2.31 -32.78
C MET A 336 0.12 3.23 -33.97
N LEU A 337 -0.86 4.13 -33.87
CA LEU A 337 -1.01 5.28 -34.76
C LEU A 337 -0.25 6.48 -34.18
N LEU A 338 0.68 7.03 -34.95
CA LEU A 338 1.54 8.15 -34.54
C LEU A 338 1.40 9.31 -35.53
N ARG A 339 1.11 10.51 -35.02
CA ARG A 339 1.08 11.73 -35.82
C ARG A 339 2.49 12.31 -35.96
N ALA A 340 2.93 12.58 -37.19
CA ALA A 340 4.31 12.97 -37.48
C ALA A 340 4.80 14.19 -36.66
N SER A 341 3.99 15.25 -36.60
CA SER A 341 4.37 16.52 -35.96
C SER A 341 4.18 16.58 -34.43
N SER A 342 3.42 15.65 -33.86
CA SER A 342 2.87 15.80 -32.51
C SER A 342 2.79 14.51 -31.70
N ALA A 343 3.28 13.39 -32.24
CA ALA A 343 3.18 12.07 -31.67
C ALA A 343 1.72 11.68 -31.31
N VAL A 344 1.33 11.88 -30.05
CA VAL A 344 -0.01 11.60 -29.50
C VAL A 344 -0.63 12.83 -28.80
N GLY A 345 0.00 14.00 -28.91
CA GLY A 345 -0.48 15.24 -28.29
C GLY A 345 -1.25 16.14 -29.25
N TYR A 346 -1.64 17.31 -28.74
CA TYR A 346 -2.51 18.27 -29.43
C TYR A 346 -1.80 19.56 -29.88
N ALA A 347 -0.49 19.65 -29.65
CA ALA A 347 0.35 20.77 -30.03
C ALA A 347 1.54 20.27 -30.86
N ASN A 348 2.27 21.21 -31.48
CA ASN A 348 3.55 20.89 -32.11
C ASN A 348 4.63 20.74 -31.02
N TYR A 349 5.45 19.71 -31.16
CA TYR A 349 6.54 19.44 -30.24
C TYR A 349 7.88 19.48 -30.98
N PRO A 350 8.97 19.88 -30.30
CA PRO A 350 10.30 19.83 -30.90
C PRO A 350 10.72 18.37 -31.15
N ASP A 351 11.59 18.18 -32.15
CA ASP A 351 12.03 16.85 -32.63
C ASP A 351 12.52 15.93 -31.52
N ASN A 352 13.27 16.48 -30.56
CA ASN A 352 13.80 15.71 -29.43
C ASN A 352 12.69 15.08 -28.58
N LEU A 353 11.55 15.76 -28.40
CA LEU A 353 10.42 15.20 -27.65
C LEU A 353 9.74 14.06 -28.43
N VAL A 354 9.60 14.22 -29.74
CA VAL A 354 9.03 13.17 -30.61
C VAL A 354 9.94 11.95 -30.65
N GLN A 355 11.25 12.16 -30.77
CA GLN A 355 12.26 11.10 -30.73
C GLN A 355 12.24 10.35 -29.40
N GLU A 356 12.21 11.06 -28.26
CA GLU A 356 12.15 10.42 -26.95
C GLU A 356 10.84 9.64 -26.77
N PHE A 357 9.71 10.19 -27.21
CA PHE A 357 8.43 9.48 -27.15
C PHE A 357 8.45 8.17 -27.94
N VAL A 358 9.03 8.17 -29.15
CA VAL A 358 9.16 6.96 -29.98
C VAL A 358 10.08 5.95 -29.30
N LYS A 359 11.21 6.40 -28.74
CA LYS A 359 12.15 5.55 -28.00
C LYS A 359 11.47 4.88 -26.80
N GLU A 360 10.84 5.66 -25.92
CA GLU A 360 10.12 5.14 -24.75
C GLU A 360 8.97 4.20 -25.15
N SER A 361 8.25 4.50 -26.24
CA SER A 361 7.20 3.63 -26.78
C SER A 361 7.74 2.29 -27.27
N ALA A 362 8.88 2.29 -27.97
CA ALA A 362 9.54 1.09 -28.44
C ALA A 362 10.07 0.24 -27.27
N GLU A 363 10.72 0.87 -26.28
CA GLU A 363 11.22 0.20 -25.08
C GLU A 363 10.08 -0.41 -24.24
N ALA A 364 8.95 0.29 -24.12
CA ALA A 364 7.76 -0.23 -23.45
C ALA A 364 7.05 -1.34 -24.24
N GLY A 365 7.36 -1.52 -25.52
CA GLY A 365 6.97 -2.68 -26.32
C GLY A 365 6.03 -2.40 -27.49
N ILE A 366 6.02 -1.20 -28.08
CA ILE A 366 5.46 -0.97 -29.43
C ILE A 366 6.46 -1.48 -30.48
N ASP A 367 5.98 -2.27 -31.44
CA ASP A 367 6.82 -2.85 -32.49
C ASP A 367 6.60 -2.17 -33.85
N VAL A 368 5.38 -1.68 -34.13
CA VAL A 368 5.00 -1.07 -35.41
C VAL A 368 4.45 0.33 -35.20
N PHE A 369 5.13 1.32 -35.78
CA PHE A 369 4.69 2.72 -35.78
C PHE A 369 4.05 3.06 -37.13
N ARG A 370 2.73 3.22 -37.16
CA ARG A 370 2.01 3.75 -38.32
C ARG A 370 2.07 5.28 -38.27
N VAL A 371 3.06 5.84 -38.93
CA VAL A 371 3.27 7.30 -38.99
C VAL A 371 2.40 7.89 -40.09
N PHE A 372 1.67 8.96 -39.76
CA PHE A 372 0.93 9.73 -40.75
C PHE A 372 1.08 11.23 -40.50
N ASP A 373 1.00 12.00 -41.58
CA ASP A 373 0.76 13.43 -41.52
C ASP A 373 -0.68 13.73 -41.98
N ALA A 374 -1.32 14.71 -41.36
CA ALA A 374 -2.73 15.02 -41.65
C ALA A 374 -2.93 15.62 -43.06
N LEU A 375 -1.86 16.11 -43.69
CA LEU A 375 -1.87 16.76 -45.00
C LEU A 375 -1.00 16.02 -46.03
N ASN A 376 -0.47 14.84 -45.69
CA ASN A 376 0.51 14.10 -46.50
C ASN A 376 1.76 14.92 -46.87
N TRP A 377 2.23 15.78 -45.96
CA TRP A 377 3.47 16.53 -46.14
C TRP A 377 4.67 15.65 -45.77
N THR A 378 5.46 15.24 -46.77
CA THR A 378 6.63 14.35 -46.65
C THR A 378 7.93 15.07 -46.37
#